data_AF-A0A2D3NV81-F1
#
_entry.id   AF-A0A2D3NV81-F1
#
_cell.length_a   1.000
_cell.length_b   1.000
_cell.length_c   1.000
_cell.angle_alpha   90.00
_cell.angle_beta   90.00
_cell.angle_gamma   90.00
#
_symmetry.space_group_name_H-M   'P 1'
#
loop_
_entity.id
_entity.type
_entity.pdbx_description
1 polymer ?
#
loop_
_entity_poly.entity_id
_entity_poly.type
_entity_poly.pdbx_seq_one_letter_code
_entity_poly.pdbx_strand_id
1 'polypeptide(L)'
;MRYEYQGIKLGDSIEKIIDLLNNKNTKLWKFYSYLTYEPGSAIEDITSKIHVYLYTGTIVFIQIFDEDFCLAEDLKIGTPISKEMIEKYGLYEDDIAEDEGYYESTKYKELIIDIDWGTGRLERYNDGIERIIGYEFNGQGEINLNIRKDEIDNCLECKNLKDIFYSLRKTNTIEVDVDKREIYGQLDNYKFTFDLVTRNIKSIQNLETREFVKTYN
;
A
#
# COMPACT_ATOMS: atom_id res chain seq x y z
N MET A 1 16.21 -11.69 6.32
CA MET A 1 15.26 -11.20 7.34
C MET A 1 13.86 -11.65 6.93
N ARG A 2 12.89 -11.76 7.85
CA ARG A 2 11.49 -12.07 7.49
C ARG A 2 10.69 -10.78 7.53
N TYR A 3 10.26 -10.30 6.37
CA TYR A 3 9.39 -9.13 6.24
C TYR A 3 7.95 -9.56 6.41
N GLU A 4 7.55 -9.75 7.67
CA GLU A 4 6.26 -10.28 8.05
C GLU A 4 5.71 -9.53 9.25
N TYR A 5 4.48 -9.04 9.14
CA TYR A 5 3.76 -8.40 10.23
C TYR A 5 2.41 -9.11 10.40
N GLN A 6 2.18 -9.72 11.56
CA GLN A 6 0.94 -10.45 11.88
C GLN A 6 0.49 -11.45 10.79
N GLY A 7 1.43 -12.11 10.09
CA GLY A 7 1.12 -13.07 9.01
C GLY A 7 1.03 -12.49 7.59
N ILE A 8 1.16 -11.16 7.46
CA ILE A 8 1.12 -10.40 6.20
C ILE A 8 2.54 -10.15 5.69
N LYS A 9 2.79 -10.40 4.41
CA LYS A 9 4.08 -10.28 3.73
C LYS A 9 3.95 -9.58 2.38
N LEU A 10 5.05 -9.07 1.87
CA LEU A 10 5.15 -8.68 0.46
C LEU A 10 4.80 -9.88 -0.44
N GLY A 11 4.06 -9.61 -1.52
CA GLY A 11 3.58 -10.61 -2.48
C GLY A 11 2.30 -11.34 -2.07
N ASP A 12 1.79 -11.17 -0.84
CA ASP A 12 0.50 -11.75 -0.45
C ASP A 12 -0.66 -11.15 -1.25
N SER A 13 -1.76 -11.90 -1.39
CA SER A 13 -3.01 -11.40 -1.96
C SER A 13 -3.80 -10.57 -0.95
N ILE A 14 -4.58 -9.59 -1.43
CA ILE A 14 -5.56 -8.83 -0.64
C ILE A 14 -6.50 -9.74 0.17
N GLU A 15 -6.74 -10.98 -0.28
CA GLU A 15 -7.50 -11.98 0.47
C GLU A 15 -7.04 -12.15 1.92
N LYS A 16 -5.73 -12.02 2.18
CA LYS A 16 -5.21 -12.15 3.55
C LYS A 16 -5.66 -11.05 4.51
N ILE A 17 -6.01 -9.89 3.97
CA ILE A 17 -6.36 -8.72 4.77
C ILE A 17 -7.81 -8.28 4.56
N ILE A 18 -8.55 -8.90 3.62
CA ILE A 18 -9.87 -8.43 3.18
C ILE A 18 -10.88 -8.32 4.32
N ASP A 19 -10.81 -9.23 5.29
CA ASP A 19 -11.72 -9.25 6.43
C ASP A 19 -11.37 -8.18 7.49
N LEU A 20 -10.19 -7.57 7.38
CA LEU A 20 -9.77 -6.44 8.22
C LEU A 20 -10.23 -5.09 7.64
N LEU A 21 -10.49 -5.05 6.33
CA LEU A 21 -10.82 -3.83 5.59
C LEU A 21 -12.29 -3.43 5.76
N ASN A 22 -12.54 -2.17 6.06
CA ASN A 22 -13.85 -1.53 6.03
C ASN A 22 -13.75 -0.02 5.78
N ASN A 23 -14.86 0.63 5.47
CA ASN A 23 -14.89 2.07 5.17
C ASN A 23 -14.39 3.00 6.30
N LYS A 24 -14.24 2.52 7.55
CA LYS A 24 -13.71 3.34 8.67
C LYS A 24 -12.19 3.32 8.78
N ASN A 25 -11.59 2.17 8.51
CA ASN A 25 -10.16 1.92 8.70
C ASN A 25 -9.41 1.78 7.37
N THR A 26 -10.07 2.02 6.23
CA THR A 26 -9.52 1.78 4.91
C THR A 26 -9.71 2.98 4.00
N LYS A 27 -8.64 3.43 3.35
CA LYS A 27 -8.66 4.52 2.36
C LYS A 27 -8.08 4.04 1.03
N LEU A 28 -8.74 4.37 -0.07
CA LEU A 28 -8.22 4.09 -1.41
C LEU A 28 -7.56 5.33 -2.01
N TRP A 29 -6.32 5.16 -2.45
CA TRP A 29 -5.60 6.13 -3.27
C TRP A 29 -5.89 5.89 -4.75
N LYS A 30 -6.92 6.56 -5.27
CA LYS A 30 -7.42 6.43 -6.65
C LYS A 30 -6.33 6.44 -7.73
N PHE A 31 -5.33 7.30 -7.58
CA PHE A 31 -4.25 7.49 -8.57
C PHE A 31 -3.40 6.26 -8.81
N TYR A 32 -3.30 5.40 -7.80
CA TYR A 32 -2.43 4.25 -7.81
C TYR A 32 -3.15 2.94 -7.47
N SER A 33 -4.45 3.03 -7.15
CA SER A 33 -5.27 1.93 -6.63
C SER A 33 -4.70 1.27 -5.39
N TYR A 34 -3.95 2.02 -4.59
CA TYR A 34 -3.43 1.57 -3.31
C TYR A 34 -4.51 1.63 -2.24
N LEU A 35 -4.41 0.73 -1.26
CA LEU A 35 -5.37 0.63 -0.18
C LEU A 35 -4.66 0.78 1.16
N THR A 36 -4.77 1.95 1.79
CA THR A 36 -4.22 2.14 3.13
C THR A 36 -5.15 1.53 4.16
N TYR A 37 -4.62 0.69 5.04
CA TYR A 37 -5.31 0.10 6.18
C TYR A 37 -4.77 0.70 7.49
N GLU A 38 -5.63 1.39 8.23
CA GLU A 38 -5.32 2.12 9.46
C GLU A 38 -6.08 1.47 10.63
N PRO A 39 -5.51 0.43 11.29
CA PRO A 39 -6.20 -0.29 12.38
C PRO A 39 -6.45 0.57 13.63
N GLY A 40 -5.83 1.75 13.74
CA GLY A 40 -6.17 2.77 14.73
C GLY A 40 -5.37 2.75 16.03
N SER A 41 -4.29 1.97 16.14
CA SER A 41 -3.25 2.26 17.13
C SER A 41 -2.42 3.46 16.63
N ALA A 42 -1.91 4.28 17.53
CA ALA A 42 -1.02 5.39 17.21
C ALA A 42 0.05 5.45 18.29
N ILE A 43 1.30 5.63 17.88
CA ILE A 43 2.38 6.02 18.77
C ILE A 43 2.36 7.55 18.79
N GLU A 44 1.70 8.15 19.79
CA GLU A 44 1.45 9.60 19.83
C GLU A 44 0.77 10.08 18.52
N ASP A 45 1.33 11.06 17.82
CA ASP A 45 0.83 11.54 16.52
C ASP A 45 1.19 10.63 15.33
N ILE A 46 1.99 9.58 15.55
CA ILE A 46 2.33 8.58 14.54
C ILE A 46 1.25 7.50 14.58
N THR A 47 0.15 7.73 13.86
CA THR A 47 -0.83 6.67 13.59
C THR A 47 -0.12 5.43 13.07
N SER A 48 -0.38 4.27 13.64
CA SER A 48 0.00 2.96 13.09
C SER A 48 -0.70 2.81 11.76
N LYS A 49 0.08 2.89 10.67
CA LYS A 49 -0.45 2.75 9.33
C LYS A 49 0.12 1.50 8.72
N ILE A 50 -0.71 0.49 8.49
CA ILE A 50 -0.37 -0.54 7.52
C ILE A 50 -0.76 0.01 6.17
N HIS A 51 0.18 0.63 5.48
CA HIS A 51 -0.06 0.96 4.09
C HIS A 51 0.09 -0.31 3.27
N VAL A 52 -1.02 -0.88 2.80
CA VAL A 52 -0.97 -1.98 1.85
C VAL A 52 -1.17 -1.44 0.44
N TYR A 53 -0.08 -1.32 -0.27
CA TYR A 53 -0.16 -0.95 -1.68
C TYR A 53 -0.60 -2.18 -2.44
N LEU A 54 -1.78 -2.11 -3.06
CA LEU A 54 -2.34 -3.21 -3.84
C LEU A 54 -2.21 -2.92 -5.32
N TYR A 55 -1.22 -3.51 -5.98
CA TYR A 55 -1.22 -3.55 -7.43
C TYR A 55 -1.92 -4.82 -7.89
N THR A 56 -3.02 -4.67 -8.63
CA THR A 56 -3.83 -5.81 -9.11
C THR A 56 -4.29 -6.79 -8.02
N GLY A 57 -4.33 -6.37 -6.74
CA GLY A 57 -4.69 -7.24 -5.62
C GLY A 57 -3.51 -7.86 -4.85
N THR A 58 -2.26 -7.55 -5.21
CA THR A 58 -1.05 -8.05 -4.52
C THR A 58 -0.48 -6.99 -3.58
N ILE A 59 -0.02 -7.37 -2.40
CA ILE A 59 0.66 -6.51 -1.41
C ILE A 59 2.08 -6.19 -1.86
N VAL A 60 2.38 -4.91 -2.11
CA VAL A 60 3.66 -4.48 -2.70
C VAL A 60 4.49 -3.57 -1.81
N PHE A 61 3.86 -3.09 -0.73
CA PHE A 61 4.51 -2.27 0.28
C PHE A 61 3.76 -2.46 1.58
N ILE A 62 4.49 -2.45 2.69
CA ILE A 62 3.98 -2.55 4.06
C ILE A 62 4.73 -1.50 4.87
N GLN A 63 4.02 -0.68 5.64
CA GLN A 63 4.61 0.22 6.64
C GLN A 63 4.08 -0.17 8.02
N ILE A 64 4.91 -0.01 9.05
CA ILE A 64 4.65 -0.51 10.40
C ILE A 64 5.15 0.50 11.42
N PHE A 65 4.23 1.01 12.25
CA PHE A 65 4.53 1.80 13.44
C PHE A 65 3.81 1.16 14.63
N ASP A 66 4.41 0.13 15.21
CA ASP A 66 3.85 -0.67 16.31
C ASP A 66 4.96 -0.93 17.34
N GLU A 67 4.85 -0.39 18.55
CA GLU A 67 5.89 -0.52 19.60
C GLU A 67 6.18 -1.98 19.97
N ASP A 68 5.19 -2.86 19.81
CA ASP A 68 5.33 -4.29 20.08
C ASP A 68 6.01 -5.05 18.93
N PHE A 69 6.12 -4.43 17.75
CA PHE A 69 6.77 -5.02 16.59
C PHE A 69 8.30 -4.84 16.63
N CYS A 70 9.00 -5.92 16.26
CA CYS A 70 10.44 -5.98 16.33
C CYS A 70 10.96 -6.95 15.26
N LEU A 71 11.78 -6.44 14.34
CA LEU A 71 12.40 -7.24 13.27
C LEU A 71 13.54 -8.12 13.78
N ALA A 72 14.26 -7.62 14.78
CA ALA A 72 15.38 -8.27 15.45
C ALA A 72 15.55 -7.60 16.82
N GLU A 73 16.13 -8.29 17.81
CA GLU A 73 16.21 -7.78 19.20
C GLU A 73 16.84 -6.38 19.33
N ASP A 74 17.80 -6.06 18.46
CA ASP A 74 18.49 -4.77 18.36
C ASP A 74 17.79 -3.76 17.44
N LEU A 75 16.74 -4.17 16.74
CA LEU A 75 15.81 -3.36 15.95
C LEU A 75 14.45 -3.35 16.66
N LYS A 76 14.39 -2.75 17.85
CA LYS A 76 13.12 -2.44 18.52
C LYS A 76 12.79 -0.97 18.31
N ILE A 77 11.52 -0.65 18.13
CA ILE A 77 11.06 0.74 18.12
C ILE A 77 11.44 1.43 19.45
N GLY A 78 11.90 2.68 19.35
CA GLY A 78 12.51 3.46 20.42
C GLY A 78 14.01 3.24 20.62
N THR A 79 14.62 2.27 19.94
CA THR A 79 16.06 2.00 20.03
C THR A 79 16.87 3.09 19.32
N PRO A 80 17.89 3.68 19.96
CA PRO A 80 18.79 4.62 19.30
C PRO A 80 19.55 3.98 18.14
N ILE A 81 19.67 4.71 17.03
CA ILE A 81 20.51 4.30 15.90
C ILE A 81 21.98 4.37 16.32
N SER A 82 22.72 3.29 16.08
CA SER A 82 24.13 3.19 16.42
C SER A 82 24.97 2.91 15.18
N LYS A 83 26.27 3.26 15.22
CA LYS A 83 27.21 2.94 14.13
C LYS A 83 27.28 1.44 13.86
N GLU A 84 27.24 0.62 14.92
CA GLU A 84 27.22 -0.84 14.79
C GLU A 84 25.97 -1.31 14.04
N MET A 85 24.81 -0.73 14.32
CA MET A 85 23.56 -1.02 13.62
C MET A 85 23.65 -0.65 12.13
N ILE A 86 24.14 0.56 11.84
CA ILE A 86 24.35 1.06 10.48
C ILE A 86 25.24 0.09 9.70
N GLU A 87 26.38 -0.31 10.26
CA GLU A 87 27.30 -1.26 9.62
C GLU A 87 26.70 -2.65 9.48
N LYS A 88 26.04 -3.18 10.53
CA LYS A 88 25.44 -4.52 10.56
C LYS A 88 24.37 -4.66 9.48
N TYR A 89 23.45 -3.71 9.40
CA TYR A 89 22.33 -3.72 8.47
C TYR A 89 22.62 -3.01 7.14
N GLY A 90 23.79 -2.39 6.98
CA GLY A 90 24.18 -1.68 5.76
C GLY A 90 23.26 -0.50 5.47
N LEU A 91 22.92 0.27 6.50
CA LEU A 91 22.00 1.39 6.45
C LEU A 91 22.65 2.61 5.80
N TYR A 92 21.89 3.33 4.99
CA TYR A 92 22.28 4.63 4.44
C TYR A 92 21.05 5.54 4.38
N GLU A 93 21.28 6.83 4.55
CA GLU A 93 20.28 7.86 4.28
C GLU A 93 20.21 8.05 2.77
N ASP A 94 19.01 8.06 2.21
CA ASP A 94 18.84 8.43 0.82
C ASP A 94 19.00 9.95 0.69
N ASP A 95 20.09 10.38 0.02
CA ASP A 95 20.44 11.78 -0.23
C ASP A 95 19.31 12.58 -0.93
N ILE A 96 18.26 11.91 -1.45
CA ILE A 96 17.13 12.53 -2.14
C ILE A 96 15.99 12.91 -1.16
N ALA A 97 15.92 12.29 0.02
CA ALA A 97 14.81 12.41 0.95
C ALA A 97 15.23 12.98 2.32
N GLU A 98 16.09 14.00 2.31
CA GLU A 98 16.64 14.67 3.50
C GLU A 98 15.56 15.07 4.54
N ASP A 99 14.31 15.24 4.13
CA ASP A 99 13.19 15.69 4.98
C ASP A 99 12.33 14.54 5.56
N GLU A 100 12.46 13.29 5.10
CA GLU A 100 11.52 12.21 5.46
C GLU A 100 11.98 11.32 6.64
N GLY A 101 13.26 11.36 7.01
CA GLY A 101 13.79 10.70 8.20
C GLY A 101 13.70 9.18 8.14
N TYR A 102 14.45 8.54 7.24
CA TYR A 102 14.53 7.09 7.14
C TYR A 102 15.92 6.61 6.69
N TYR A 103 16.20 5.32 6.93
CA TYR A 103 17.36 4.59 6.43
C TYR A 103 16.95 3.46 5.50
N GLU A 104 17.58 3.34 4.33
CA GLU A 104 17.47 2.16 3.47
C GLU A 104 18.60 1.16 3.74
N SER A 105 18.37 -0.13 3.45
CA SER A 105 19.39 -1.16 3.61
C SER A 105 19.97 -1.64 2.28
N THR A 106 21.30 -1.56 2.15
CA THR A 106 22.05 -2.19 1.06
C THR A 106 22.16 -3.71 1.17
N LYS A 107 22.01 -4.27 2.38
CA LYS A 107 22.17 -5.72 2.65
C LYS A 107 20.84 -6.47 2.64
N TYR A 108 19.78 -5.80 3.07
CA TYR A 108 18.44 -6.34 3.25
C TYR A 108 17.53 -5.60 2.27
N LYS A 109 17.45 -6.13 1.04
CA LYS A 109 16.55 -5.57 0.01
C LYS A 109 15.16 -5.34 0.58
N GLU A 110 14.50 -4.27 0.14
CA GLU A 110 13.15 -3.87 0.56
C GLU A 110 13.05 -3.31 1.98
N LEU A 111 14.09 -3.40 2.83
CA LEU A 111 14.04 -2.88 4.20
C LEU A 111 14.31 -1.37 4.25
N ILE A 112 13.37 -0.65 4.85
CA ILE A 112 13.46 0.75 5.22
C ILE A 112 13.20 0.86 6.73
N ILE A 113 13.96 1.70 7.42
CA ILE A 113 13.81 1.98 8.85
C ILE A 113 13.44 3.44 9.01
N ASP A 114 12.24 3.70 9.50
CA ASP A 114 11.77 5.06 9.80
C ASP A 114 12.40 5.53 11.11
N ILE A 115 12.87 6.77 11.15
CA ILE A 115 13.53 7.36 12.31
C ILE A 115 12.90 8.68 12.78
N ASP A 116 13.01 8.92 14.08
CA ASP A 116 12.88 10.26 14.66
C ASP A 116 14.27 10.78 14.97
N TRP A 117 14.58 11.99 14.49
CA TRP A 117 15.84 12.70 14.72
C TRP A 117 16.05 13.16 16.18
N GLY A 118 15.07 12.96 17.06
CA GLY A 118 15.04 13.48 18.41
C GLY A 118 14.84 15.00 18.43
N THR A 119 14.14 15.55 17.42
CA THR A 119 13.87 16.99 17.25
C THR A 119 12.50 17.41 17.80
N GLY A 120 11.84 16.55 18.56
CA GLY A 120 10.50 16.78 19.10
C GLY A 120 9.37 16.41 18.13
N ARG A 121 9.64 15.61 17.08
CA ARG A 121 8.58 15.02 16.24
C ARG A 121 7.68 14.10 17.06
N LEU A 122 8.28 13.30 17.94
CA LEU A 122 7.61 12.70 19.08
C LEU A 122 7.87 13.57 20.32
N GLU A 123 6.81 13.96 21.05
CA GLU A 123 6.93 14.91 22.17
C GLU A 123 7.86 14.39 23.27
N ARG A 124 7.92 13.05 23.43
CA ARG A 124 8.81 12.40 24.39
C ARG A 124 10.30 12.40 24.00
N TYR A 125 10.64 12.72 22.76
CA TYR A 125 12.01 12.71 22.25
C TYR A 125 12.43 14.08 21.71
N ASN A 126 13.10 14.86 22.56
CA ASN A 126 13.71 16.13 22.20
C ASN A 126 15.14 16.23 22.76
N ASP A 127 15.97 15.27 22.39
CA ASP A 127 17.35 15.11 22.88
C ASP A 127 18.38 14.98 21.76
N GLY A 128 17.97 15.14 20.49
CA GLY A 128 18.82 15.04 19.32
C GLY A 128 19.39 13.64 19.07
N ILE A 129 18.76 12.60 19.63
CA ILE A 129 19.16 11.21 19.40
C ILE A 129 18.19 10.57 18.41
N GLU A 130 18.76 10.12 17.29
CA GLU A 130 18.06 9.33 16.28
C GLU A 130 17.57 8.01 16.85
N ARG A 131 16.30 7.69 16.65
CA ARG A 131 15.67 6.45 17.13
C ARG A 131 14.78 5.85 16.08
N ILE A 132 14.74 4.52 16.07
CA ILE A 132 13.77 3.78 15.27
C ILE A 132 12.37 4.12 15.74
N ILE A 133 11.48 4.49 14.81
CA ILE A 133 10.05 4.70 15.07
C ILE A 133 9.16 3.76 14.28
N GLY A 134 9.68 3.17 13.21
CA GLY A 134 8.91 2.30 12.33
C GLY A 134 9.76 1.57 11.31
N TYR A 135 9.09 0.80 10.48
CA TYR A 135 9.68 0.04 9.40
C TYR A 135 8.81 0.12 8.16
N GLU A 136 9.46 0.13 7.00
CA GLU A 136 8.80 -0.13 5.73
C GLU A 136 9.44 -1.33 5.02
N PHE A 137 8.60 -2.10 4.33
CA PHE A 137 9.00 -3.12 3.38
C PHE A 137 8.54 -2.67 2.00
N ASN A 138 9.48 -2.31 1.13
CA ASN A 138 9.19 -1.76 -0.18
C ASN A 138 9.55 -2.73 -1.32
N GLY A 139 8.55 -3.47 -1.80
CA GLY A 139 8.67 -4.37 -2.96
C GLY A 139 8.31 -3.73 -4.30
N GLN A 140 8.02 -2.42 -4.34
CA GLN A 140 7.51 -1.76 -5.55
C GLN A 140 8.50 -1.81 -6.72
N GLY A 141 9.81 -1.81 -6.43
CA GLY A 141 10.86 -1.87 -7.45
C GLY A 141 10.85 -3.15 -8.31
N GLU A 142 10.31 -4.26 -7.79
CA GLU A 142 10.21 -5.52 -8.55
C GLU A 142 8.95 -5.59 -9.43
N ILE A 143 7.99 -4.69 -9.20
CA ILE A 143 6.70 -4.72 -9.89
C ILE A 143 6.73 -3.74 -11.04
N ASN A 144 6.75 -4.27 -12.26
CA ASN A 144 6.49 -3.48 -13.45
C ASN A 144 5.02 -3.07 -13.45
N LEU A 145 4.73 -1.92 -12.84
CA LEU A 145 3.39 -1.36 -12.71
C LEU A 145 2.71 -1.09 -14.06
N ASN A 146 3.42 -1.20 -15.20
CA ASN A 146 3.00 -0.94 -16.59
C ASN A 146 1.67 -0.17 -16.80
N ILE A 147 1.47 0.91 -16.06
CA ILE A 147 0.30 1.79 -16.07
C ILE A 147 0.28 2.67 -17.33
N ARG A 148 0.99 2.26 -18.38
CA ARG A 148 1.24 3.07 -19.57
C ARG A 148 0.24 2.77 -20.67
N LYS A 149 -0.42 1.60 -20.64
CA LYS A 149 -1.43 1.22 -21.63
C LYS A 149 -2.35 0.12 -21.10
N ASP A 150 -3.59 0.13 -21.59
CA ASP A 150 -4.54 -0.97 -21.46
C ASP A 150 -4.05 -2.23 -22.18
N GLU A 151 -4.48 -3.40 -21.72
CA GLU A 151 -4.14 -4.70 -22.34
C GLU A 151 -5.03 -5.03 -23.54
N ILE A 152 -6.19 -4.38 -23.64
CA ILE A 152 -7.17 -4.58 -24.72
C ILE A 152 -7.61 -3.24 -25.32
N ASP A 153 -7.98 -3.25 -26.60
CA ASP A 153 -8.48 -2.06 -27.28
C ASP A 153 -10.01 -1.88 -27.13
N ASN A 154 -10.77 -2.98 -27.03
CA ASN A 154 -12.23 -2.95 -26.86
C ASN A 154 -12.61 -3.15 -25.39
N CYS A 155 -13.08 -2.09 -24.73
CA CYS A 155 -13.43 -2.13 -23.30
C CYS A 155 -14.55 -3.14 -22.96
N LEU A 156 -15.43 -3.49 -23.91
CA LEU A 156 -16.49 -4.48 -23.69
C LEU A 156 -15.96 -5.92 -23.61
N GLU A 157 -14.72 -6.18 -24.00
CA GLU A 157 -14.05 -7.48 -23.88
C GLU A 157 -13.33 -7.65 -22.53
N CYS A 158 -13.36 -6.63 -21.68
CA CYS A 158 -12.76 -6.62 -20.35
C CYS A 158 -13.24 -7.80 -19.50
N LYS A 159 -12.26 -8.50 -18.89
CA LYS A 159 -12.45 -9.59 -17.94
C LYS A 159 -11.85 -9.26 -16.58
N ASN A 160 -10.83 -8.42 -16.54
CA ASN A 160 -10.15 -7.99 -15.33
C ASN A 160 -9.91 -6.47 -15.34
N LEU A 161 -9.86 -5.84 -14.17
CA LEU A 161 -9.57 -4.40 -14.01
C LEU A 161 -8.32 -3.98 -14.77
N LYS A 162 -7.27 -4.81 -14.76
CA LYS A 162 -5.99 -4.53 -15.42
C LYS A 162 -6.16 -4.28 -16.92
N ASP A 163 -7.13 -4.94 -17.56
CA ASP A 163 -7.35 -4.86 -19.00
C ASP A 163 -7.60 -3.42 -19.47
N ILE A 164 -8.28 -2.62 -18.65
CA ILE A 164 -8.72 -1.25 -18.98
C ILE A 164 -8.28 -0.20 -17.94
N PHE A 165 -7.35 -0.58 -17.05
CA PHE A 165 -6.96 0.23 -15.91
C PHE A 165 -6.39 1.59 -16.30
N TYR A 166 -5.62 1.65 -17.38
CA TYR A 166 -4.99 2.89 -17.84
C TYR A 166 -6.04 3.89 -18.31
N SER A 167 -7.03 3.45 -19.10
CA SER A 167 -8.12 4.34 -19.53
C SER A 167 -8.97 4.82 -18.36
N LEU A 168 -9.31 3.92 -17.42
CA LEU A 168 -10.06 4.29 -16.21
C LEU A 168 -9.33 5.33 -15.37
N ARG A 169 -8.02 5.15 -15.19
CA ARG A 169 -7.16 6.09 -14.47
C ARG A 169 -7.11 7.44 -15.19
N LYS A 170 -6.94 7.44 -16.52
CA LYS A 170 -6.85 8.67 -17.33
C LYS A 170 -8.13 9.52 -17.23
N THR A 171 -9.28 8.88 -17.08
CA THR A 171 -10.58 9.56 -16.95
C THR A 171 -10.94 9.90 -15.50
N ASN A 172 -10.14 9.45 -14.52
CA ASN A 172 -10.37 9.66 -13.08
C ASN A 172 -11.78 9.19 -12.61
N THR A 173 -12.28 8.09 -13.19
CA THR A 173 -13.62 7.55 -12.91
C THR A 173 -13.61 6.38 -11.93
N ILE A 174 -12.45 6.03 -11.39
CA ILE A 174 -12.30 4.91 -10.46
C ILE A 174 -12.88 5.29 -9.10
N GLU A 175 -13.84 4.49 -8.65
CA GLU A 175 -14.44 4.55 -7.33
C GLU A 175 -14.37 3.18 -6.67
N VAL A 176 -14.32 3.13 -5.34
CA VAL A 176 -14.25 1.87 -4.60
C VAL A 176 -15.23 1.91 -3.45
N ASP A 177 -15.95 0.82 -3.29
CA ASP A 177 -16.83 0.55 -2.16
C ASP A 177 -16.29 -0.67 -1.42
N VAL A 178 -15.58 -0.44 -0.31
CA VAL A 178 -14.91 -1.49 0.45
C VAL A 178 -15.93 -2.43 1.09
N ASP A 179 -17.03 -1.88 1.61
CA ASP A 179 -18.08 -2.66 2.27
C ASP A 179 -18.79 -3.59 1.27
N LYS A 180 -19.02 -3.14 0.02
CA LYS A 180 -19.53 -4.01 -1.05
C LYS A 180 -18.45 -4.89 -1.70
N ARG A 181 -17.18 -4.64 -1.38
CA ARG A 181 -16.02 -5.26 -2.03
C ARG A 181 -16.06 -5.07 -3.56
N GLU A 182 -16.34 -3.85 -3.99
CA GLU A 182 -16.48 -3.51 -5.41
C GLU A 182 -15.61 -2.32 -5.83
N ILE A 183 -15.13 -2.37 -7.07
CA ILE A 183 -14.52 -1.24 -7.77
C ILE A 183 -15.44 -0.86 -8.90
N TYR A 184 -15.74 0.43 -9.02
CA TYR A 184 -16.46 0.99 -10.15
C TYR A 184 -15.52 1.77 -11.04
N GLY A 185 -15.80 1.71 -12.33
CA GLY A 185 -15.13 2.51 -13.34
C GLY A 185 -16.13 2.95 -14.39
N GLN A 186 -15.85 4.08 -15.04
CA GLN A 186 -16.66 4.54 -16.18
C GLN A 186 -15.75 4.85 -17.35
N LEU A 187 -16.08 4.28 -18.51
CA LEU A 187 -15.51 4.63 -19.81
C LEU A 187 -16.64 4.75 -20.81
N ASP A 188 -16.57 5.81 -21.62
CA ASP A 188 -17.62 6.15 -22.59
C ASP A 188 -19.01 6.12 -21.93
N ASN A 189 -19.95 5.37 -22.51
CA ASN A 189 -21.32 5.19 -22.02
C ASN A 189 -21.47 3.95 -21.11
N TYR A 190 -20.38 3.37 -20.62
CA TYR A 190 -20.42 2.14 -19.83
C TYR A 190 -19.90 2.33 -18.41
N LYS A 191 -20.64 1.75 -17.46
CA LYS A 191 -20.20 1.55 -16.08
C LYS A 191 -19.72 0.12 -15.91
N PHE A 192 -18.49 -0.01 -15.43
CA PHE A 192 -17.85 -1.28 -15.09
C PHE A 192 -17.92 -1.47 -13.58
N THR A 193 -18.22 -2.68 -13.16
CA THR A 193 -18.14 -3.11 -11.75
C THR A 193 -17.22 -4.29 -11.68
N PHE A 194 -16.20 -4.21 -10.83
CA PHE A 194 -15.22 -5.26 -10.58
C PHE A 194 -15.29 -5.71 -9.14
N ASP A 195 -14.87 -6.94 -8.90
CA ASP A 195 -14.63 -7.46 -7.57
C ASP A 195 -13.34 -6.86 -6.97
N LEU A 196 -13.41 -6.40 -5.72
CA LEU A 196 -12.27 -5.77 -5.04
C LEU A 196 -11.14 -6.77 -4.77
N VAL A 197 -11.41 -8.06 -4.67
CA VAL A 197 -10.40 -9.04 -4.31
C VAL A 197 -9.71 -9.55 -5.57
N THR A 198 -10.50 -10.19 -6.43
CA THR A 198 -10.05 -10.87 -7.64
C THR A 198 -9.77 -9.91 -8.80
N ARG A 199 -10.28 -8.68 -8.72
CA ARG A 199 -10.26 -7.68 -9.81
C ARG A 199 -11.03 -8.10 -11.06
N ASN A 200 -11.73 -9.22 -11.01
CA ASN A 200 -12.53 -9.71 -12.12
C ASN A 200 -13.75 -8.83 -12.34
N ILE A 201 -14.14 -8.67 -13.60
CA ILE A 201 -15.36 -7.97 -13.96
C ILE A 201 -16.57 -8.72 -13.37
N LYS A 202 -17.46 -8.00 -12.71
CA LYS A 202 -18.76 -8.49 -12.24
C LYS A 202 -19.87 -8.09 -13.21
N SER A 203 -19.83 -6.85 -13.72
CA SER A 203 -20.83 -6.39 -14.68
C SER A 203 -20.37 -5.21 -15.52
N ILE A 204 -20.94 -5.09 -16.71
CA ILE A 204 -20.86 -3.92 -17.58
C ILE A 204 -22.28 -3.42 -17.83
N GLN A 205 -22.58 -2.17 -17.46
CA GLN A 205 -23.89 -1.54 -17.62
C GLN A 205 -23.81 -0.39 -18.62
N ASN A 206 -24.74 -0.33 -19.57
CA ASN A 206 -24.92 0.84 -20.42
C ASN A 206 -25.65 1.94 -19.63
N LEU A 207 -25.05 3.13 -19.56
CA LEU A 207 -25.56 4.25 -18.78
C LEU A 207 -26.76 4.96 -19.43
N GLU A 208 -26.89 4.89 -20.76
CA GLU A 208 -28.01 5.47 -21.51
C GLU A 208 -29.26 4.59 -21.39
N THR A 209 -29.14 3.29 -21.64
CA THR A 209 -30.28 2.35 -21.62
C THR A 209 -30.56 1.78 -20.23
N ARG A 210 -29.61 1.89 -19.30
CA ARG A 210 -29.60 1.25 -17.97
C ARG A 210 -29.52 -0.28 -17.99
N GLU A 211 -29.38 -0.89 -19.15
CA GLU A 211 -29.30 -2.34 -19.31
C GLU A 211 -27.90 -2.88 -19.01
N PHE A 212 -27.83 -4.09 -18.46
CA PHE A 212 -26.57 -4.81 -18.31
C PHE A 212 -26.18 -5.47 -19.62
N VAL A 213 -25.04 -5.06 -20.17
CA VAL A 213 -24.45 -5.63 -21.39
C VAL A 213 -23.85 -7.00 -21.08
N LYS A 214 -23.21 -7.13 -19.91
CA LYS A 214 -22.68 -8.39 -19.40
C LYS A 214 -22.81 -8.45 -17.88
N THR A 215 -23.17 -9.62 -17.37
CA THR A 215 -23.09 -9.98 -15.95
C THR A 215 -22.30 -11.27 -15.84
N TYR A 216 -21.44 -11.34 -14.84
CA TYR A 216 -20.59 -12.48 -14.55
C TYR A 216 -20.93 -12.94 -13.14
N ASN A 217 -21.11 -14.25 -12.98
CA ASN A 217 -21.38 -14.89 -11.69
C ASN A 217 -20.08 -15.13 -10.94
#